data_AF-A0A835YX86-F1
#
_entry.id   AF-A0A835YX86-F1
#
_cell.length_a   1.000
_cell.length_b   1.000
_cell.length_c   1.000
_cell.angle_alpha   90.00
_cell.angle_beta   90.00
_cell.angle_gamma   90.00
#
_symmetry.space_group_name_H-M   'P 1'
#
loop_
_entity.id
_entity.type
_entity.pdbx_description
1 polymer ?
#
loop_
_entity_poly.entity_id
_entity_poly.type
_entity_poly.pdbx_seq_one_letter_code
_entity_poly.pdbx_strand_id
1 'polypeptide(L)'
;MAFLTAEQATTLLKKLLGKPSTNVNNEFFQEPSRPARAAVFQTQIWSEEVPATAPADLASVTTDDGGHPIEGSLLGRTSSSNPMVRKYVKVPLTVVAGSENAAYECAADATYGRVLQDTIPFNYDDGGSYVYQLYKYDGATAIPFGLGSWLLDTEAGVLTFWEYSQVSSFVTSTGAPKITFYRYVGGRGIASASQNAAAIETQSLTFQEPITFQGGDSGVITDALAAIVLDDRDLAALPLDTPAMALQLGADADGSWRVCSFGGGGSAAATSLAIQVRVGGTWVTKSSYSPE
;
A
#
# COMPACT_ATOMS: atom_id res chain seq x y z
N MET A 1 -18.85 -36.67 -9.61
CA MET A 1 -18.54 -36.54 -11.06
C MET A 1 -17.03 -36.45 -11.19
N ALA A 2 -16.41 -37.25 -12.05
CA ALA A 2 -14.99 -37.22 -12.32
C ALA A 2 -14.77 -36.74 -13.76
N PHE A 3 -13.88 -35.78 -13.96
CA PHE A 3 -13.48 -35.28 -15.28
C PHE A 3 -12.28 -36.08 -15.79
N LEU A 4 -12.20 -36.27 -17.11
CA LEU A 4 -11.01 -36.80 -17.75
C LEU A 4 -9.88 -35.77 -17.71
N THR A 5 -8.63 -36.21 -17.72
CA THR A 5 -7.44 -35.33 -17.71
C THR A 5 -7.47 -34.30 -18.85
N ALA A 6 -7.92 -34.72 -20.04
CA ALA A 6 -8.07 -33.82 -21.18
C ALA A 6 -9.12 -32.72 -20.92
N GLU A 7 -10.23 -33.05 -20.26
CA GLU A 7 -11.27 -32.07 -19.91
C GLU A 7 -10.76 -31.08 -18.86
N GLN A 8 -10.00 -31.56 -17.86
CA GLN A 8 -9.37 -30.72 -16.84
C GLN A 8 -8.37 -29.74 -17.48
N ALA A 9 -7.43 -30.25 -18.28
CA ALA A 9 -6.40 -29.44 -18.93
C ALA A 9 -6.98 -28.42 -19.89
N THR A 10 -7.91 -28.83 -20.75
CA THR A 10 -8.57 -27.94 -21.72
C THR A 10 -9.38 -26.85 -21.01
N THR A 11 -10.08 -27.21 -19.93
CA THR A 11 -10.86 -26.23 -19.15
C THR A 11 -9.96 -25.20 -18.48
N LEU A 12 -8.86 -25.63 -17.86
CA LEU A 12 -7.88 -24.74 -17.22
C LEU A 12 -7.23 -23.80 -18.24
N LEU A 13 -6.76 -24.33 -19.37
CA LEU A 13 -6.11 -23.54 -20.43
C LEU A 13 -7.06 -22.50 -21.01
N LYS A 14 -8.27 -22.90 -21.40
CA LYS A 14 -9.26 -21.95 -21.97
C LYS A 14 -9.66 -20.89 -20.96
N LYS A 15 -9.83 -21.26 -19.69
CA LYS A 15 -10.13 -20.33 -18.60
C LYS A 15 -9.02 -19.31 -18.38
N LEU A 16 -7.76 -19.74 -18.43
CA LEU A 16 -6.58 -18.86 -18.39
C LEU A 16 -6.60 -17.85 -19.54
N LEU A 17 -6.98 -18.28 -20.74
CA LEU A 17 -7.12 -17.42 -21.93
C LEU A 17 -8.41 -16.57 -21.92
N GLY A 18 -9.24 -16.69 -20.88
CA GLY A 18 -10.48 -15.95 -20.74
C GLY A 18 -11.62 -16.41 -21.63
N LYS A 19 -11.55 -17.67 -22.10
CA LYS A 19 -12.55 -18.31 -22.96
C LYS A 19 -13.32 -19.40 -22.18
N PRO A 20 -14.62 -19.58 -22.43
CA PRO A 20 -15.35 -20.71 -21.87
C PRO A 20 -14.84 -22.01 -22.49
N SER A 21 -14.99 -23.13 -21.78
CA SER A 21 -14.79 -24.47 -22.34
C SER A 21 -16.15 -25.06 -22.65
N THR A 22 -16.57 -25.04 -23.91
CA THR A 22 -17.87 -25.60 -24.33
C THR A 22 -17.76 -27.02 -24.87
N ASN A 23 -16.59 -27.38 -25.42
CA ASN A 23 -16.28 -28.71 -25.93
C ASN A 23 -14.78 -28.97 -25.81
N VAL A 24 -14.36 -30.16 -25.36
CA VAL A 24 -12.94 -30.53 -25.22
C VAL A 24 -12.19 -30.49 -26.55
N ASN A 25 -12.88 -30.73 -27.67
CA ASN A 25 -12.29 -30.78 -29.01
C ASN A 25 -12.15 -29.40 -29.68
N ASN A 26 -12.85 -28.38 -29.19
CA ASN A 26 -12.73 -27.03 -29.75
C ASN A 26 -11.41 -26.41 -29.31
N GLU A 27 -10.71 -25.75 -30.22
CA GLU A 27 -9.53 -24.95 -29.87
C GLU A 27 -9.98 -23.63 -29.21
N PHE A 28 -9.11 -23.00 -28.40
CA PHE A 28 -9.51 -21.83 -27.59
C PHE A 28 -10.06 -20.66 -28.41
N PHE A 29 -9.61 -20.50 -29.66
CA PHE A 29 -10.03 -19.42 -30.55
C PHE A 29 -11.38 -19.70 -31.24
N GLN A 30 -11.83 -20.96 -31.24
CA GLN A 30 -13.14 -21.37 -31.73
C GLN A 30 -14.24 -21.18 -30.66
N GLU A 31 -13.85 -20.96 -29.40
CA GLU A 31 -14.78 -20.74 -28.30
C GLU A 31 -15.45 -19.36 -28.40
N PRO A 32 -16.75 -19.26 -28.04
CA PRO A 32 -17.47 -18.01 -28.09
C PRO A 32 -16.79 -16.96 -27.22
N SER A 33 -16.79 -15.70 -27.66
CA SER A 33 -16.19 -14.60 -26.92
C SER A 33 -17.05 -14.21 -25.71
N ARG A 34 -16.95 -15.02 -24.65
CA ARG A 34 -17.58 -14.78 -23.35
C ARG A 34 -16.48 -14.59 -22.32
N PRO A 35 -16.55 -13.57 -21.44
CA PRO A 35 -15.59 -13.42 -20.36
C PRO A 35 -15.62 -14.65 -19.46
N ALA A 36 -14.53 -15.42 -19.45
CA ALA A 36 -14.37 -16.58 -18.57
C ALA A 36 -13.08 -16.51 -17.74
N ARG A 37 -12.42 -15.35 -17.70
CA ARG A 37 -11.17 -15.16 -16.94
C ARG A 37 -11.42 -15.48 -15.46
N ALA A 38 -10.41 -16.06 -14.82
CA ALA A 38 -10.42 -16.14 -13.36
C ALA A 38 -10.51 -14.72 -12.77
N ALA A 39 -11.37 -14.55 -11.76
CA ALA A 39 -11.40 -13.31 -11.01
C ALA A 39 -10.07 -13.19 -10.24
N VAL A 40 -9.37 -12.07 -10.40
CA VAL A 40 -8.25 -11.70 -9.54
C VAL A 40 -8.83 -10.85 -8.42
N PHE A 41 -8.81 -11.38 -7.21
CA PHE A 41 -9.26 -10.65 -6.03
C PHE A 41 -8.17 -9.65 -5.60
N GLN A 42 -8.58 -8.53 -5.01
CA GLN A 42 -7.61 -7.56 -4.47
C GLN A 42 -6.64 -8.20 -3.46
N THR A 43 -7.10 -9.19 -2.70
CA THR A 43 -6.27 -9.96 -1.76
C THR A 43 -5.19 -10.82 -2.40
N GLN A 44 -5.19 -10.98 -3.73
CA GLN A 44 -4.15 -11.70 -4.49
C GLN A 44 -3.11 -10.75 -5.10
N ILE A 45 -3.30 -9.44 -4.99
CA ILE A 45 -2.39 -8.43 -5.54
C ILE A 45 -1.54 -7.90 -4.39
N TRP A 46 -0.22 -8.11 -4.45
CA TRP A 46 0.72 -7.46 -3.54
C TRP A 46 0.84 -5.98 -3.90
N SER A 47 0.63 -5.08 -2.94
CA SER A 47 0.69 -3.63 -3.20
C SER A 47 2.10 -3.06 -3.17
N GLU A 48 3.01 -3.69 -2.44
CA GLU A 48 4.40 -3.28 -2.33
C GLU A 48 5.29 -4.16 -3.22
N GLU A 49 6.26 -3.53 -3.86
CA GLU A 49 7.27 -4.23 -4.67
C GLU A 49 8.13 -5.12 -3.77
N VAL A 50 8.25 -6.40 -4.10
CA VAL A 50 9.20 -7.30 -3.42
C VAL A 50 10.60 -7.01 -3.96
N PRO A 51 11.64 -6.93 -3.12
CA PRO A 51 12.98 -6.60 -3.61
C PRO A 51 13.50 -7.70 -4.52
N ALA A 52 14.18 -7.32 -5.61
CA ALA A 52 14.71 -8.26 -6.60
C ALA A 52 15.70 -9.29 -6.02
N THR A 53 16.27 -9.03 -4.84
CA THR A 53 17.08 -10.00 -4.08
C THR A 53 16.60 -10.04 -2.63
N ALA A 54 16.69 -11.19 -1.99
CA ALA A 54 16.29 -11.36 -0.60
C ALA A 54 17.07 -10.39 0.29
N PRO A 55 16.41 -9.68 1.22
CA PRO A 55 17.06 -8.68 2.06
C PRO A 55 18.26 -9.25 2.82
N ALA A 56 19.40 -8.57 2.73
CA ALA A 56 20.66 -9.03 3.32
C ALA A 56 20.59 -9.14 4.85
N ASP A 57 19.76 -8.30 5.49
CA ASP A 57 19.53 -8.34 6.93
C ASP A 57 18.81 -9.63 7.38
N LEU A 58 18.15 -10.34 6.47
CA LEU A 58 17.53 -11.65 6.71
C LEU A 58 18.48 -12.83 6.45
N ALA A 59 19.67 -12.63 5.89
CA ALA A 59 20.55 -13.74 5.51
C ALA A 59 21.00 -14.60 6.71
N SER A 60 21.35 -13.95 7.83
CA SER A 60 21.95 -14.61 9.01
C SER A 60 21.20 -14.33 10.32
N VAL A 61 19.88 -14.19 10.25
CA VAL A 61 19.03 -13.99 11.43
C VAL A 61 19.00 -15.23 12.31
N THR A 62 19.08 -15.00 13.63
CA THR A 62 19.03 -16.06 14.65
C THR A 62 17.77 -16.00 15.50
N THR A 63 17.07 -14.86 15.49
CA THR A 63 15.86 -14.61 16.27
C THR A 63 14.68 -14.20 15.39
N ASP A 64 13.47 -14.52 15.85
CA ASP A 64 12.22 -14.08 15.26
C ASP A 64 11.84 -12.65 15.71
N ASP A 65 10.70 -12.14 15.24
CA ASP A 65 10.18 -10.81 15.63
C ASP A 65 9.84 -10.72 17.13
N GLY A 66 9.62 -11.84 17.80
CA GLY A 66 9.40 -11.92 19.25
C GLY A 66 10.68 -12.04 20.08
N GLY A 67 11.85 -12.13 19.45
CA GLY A 67 13.14 -12.30 20.12
C GLY A 67 13.49 -13.76 20.51
N HIS A 68 12.69 -14.74 20.09
CA HIS A 68 12.96 -16.17 20.32
C HIS A 68 13.81 -16.75 19.18
N PRO A 69 14.44 -17.92 19.34
CA PRO A 69 15.14 -18.59 18.25
C PRO A 69 14.26 -18.74 17.00
N ILE A 70 14.77 -18.35 15.84
CA ILE A 70 13.98 -18.35 14.59
C ILE A 70 13.72 -19.75 14.04
N GLU A 71 14.57 -20.73 14.36
CA GLU A 71 14.41 -22.09 13.87
C GLU A 71 13.11 -22.72 14.40
N GLY A 72 12.21 -23.08 13.49
CA GLY A 72 10.90 -23.64 13.83
C GLY A 72 9.85 -22.61 14.25
N SER A 73 10.19 -21.31 14.30
CA SER A 73 9.24 -20.25 14.71
C SER A 73 8.15 -20.03 13.66
N LEU A 74 6.91 -19.93 14.12
CA LEU A 74 5.75 -19.54 13.30
C LEU A 74 5.58 -18.01 13.18
N LEU A 75 6.38 -17.23 13.91
CA LEU A 75 6.38 -15.76 13.80
C LEU A 75 7.31 -15.29 12.67
N GLY A 76 8.45 -15.96 12.49
CA GLY A 76 9.47 -15.55 11.52
C GLY A 76 10.14 -14.22 11.86
N ARG A 77 10.99 -13.71 10.96
CA ARG A 77 11.70 -12.44 11.11
C ARG A 77 11.42 -11.51 9.94
N THR A 78 10.83 -10.35 10.20
CA THR A 78 10.58 -9.32 9.18
C THR A 78 11.85 -8.51 8.91
N SER A 79 12.11 -8.21 7.64
CA SER A 79 13.24 -7.36 7.26
C SER A 79 13.03 -5.93 7.75
N SER A 80 14.10 -5.36 8.29
CA SER A 80 14.17 -3.96 8.70
C SER A 80 14.29 -3.00 7.51
N SER A 81 14.91 -3.42 6.41
CA SER A 81 15.02 -2.63 5.19
C SER A 81 13.81 -2.80 4.27
N ASN A 82 13.13 -3.94 4.34
CA ASN A 82 12.01 -4.29 3.47
C ASN A 82 10.88 -4.93 4.29
N PRO A 83 10.06 -4.13 4.99
CA PRO A 83 9.06 -4.62 5.94
C PRO A 83 7.98 -5.55 5.37
N MET A 84 7.83 -5.57 4.04
CA MET A 84 6.97 -6.48 3.30
C MET A 84 7.54 -7.89 3.12
N VAL A 85 8.80 -8.15 3.51
CA VAL A 85 9.44 -9.46 3.41
C VAL A 85 9.73 -10.03 4.79
N ARG A 86 9.34 -11.28 5.01
CA ARG A 86 9.60 -12.02 6.24
C ARG A 86 10.25 -13.36 5.96
N LYS A 87 11.29 -13.72 6.72
CA LYS A 87 11.97 -15.02 6.63
C LYS A 87 11.48 -15.99 7.68
N TYR A 88 11.32 -17.24 7.27
CA TYR A 88 11.04 -18.39 8.12
C TYR A 88 12.15 -19.42 7.97
N VAL A 89 12.59 -20.02 9.07
CA VAL A 89 13.75 -20.94 9.08
C VAL A 89 13.33 -22.30 9.62
N LYS A 90 13.44 -23.33 8.77
CA LYS A 90 13.15 -24.75 9.07
C LYS A 90 11.87 -24.94 9.88
N VAL A 91 10.80 -24.31 9.44
CA VAL A 91 9.50 -24.43 10.09
C VAL A 91 8.97 -25.85 9.89
N PRO A 92 8.52 -26.55 10.95
CA PRO A 92 7.97 -27.89 10.85
C PRO A 92 6.65 -27.89 10.09
N LEU A 93 6.48 -28.86 9.21
CA LEU A 93 5.24 -29.06 8.48
C LEU A 93 4.41 -30.19 9.11
N THR A 94 3.14 -30.23 8.75
CA THR A 94 2.18 -31.26 9.14
C THR A 94 1.53 -31.84 7.89
N VAL A 95 1.26 -33.13 7.89
CA VAL A 95 0.61 -33.79 6.75
C VAL A 95 -0.80 -33.21 6.51
N VAL A 96 -1.14 -32.99 5.24
CA VAL A 96 -2.50 -32.61 4.85
C VAL A 96 -3.39 -33.85 4.93
N ALA A 97 -4.51 -33.75 5.66
CA ALA A 97 -5.43 -34.87 5.81
C ALA A 97 -5.95 -35.36 4.45
N GLY A 98 -5.93 -36.68 4.24
CA GLY A 98 -6.37 -37.29 2.98
C GLY A 98 -5.35 -37.26 1.83
N SER A 99 -4.14 -36.73 2.05
CA SER A 99 -3.09 -36.68 1.01
C SER A 99 -2.20 -37.92 0.95
N GLU A 100 -2.46 -38.96 1.74
CA GLU A 100 -1.63 -40.17 1.83
C GLU A 100 -0.13 -39.90 2.10
N ASN A 101 0.18 -38.88 2.92
CA ASN A 101 1.53 -38.38 3.21
C ASN A 101 2.27 -37.68 2.05
N ALA A 102 1.60 -37.43 0.91
CA ALA A 102 2.21 -36.74 -0.23
C ALA A 102 2.16 -35.21 -0.13
N ALA A 103 1.30 -34.62 0.72
CA ALA A 103 1.18 -33.18 0.87
C ALA A 103 1.32 -32.74 2.33
N TYR A 104 1.95 -31.57 2.52
CA TYR A 104 2.28 -31.00 3.81
C TYR A 104 1.92 -29.52 3.85
N GLU A 105 1.46 -29.06 5.00
CA GLU A 105 1.10 -27.67 5.28
C GLU A 105 1.83 -27.19 6.54
N CYS A 106 1.94 -25.88 6.72
CA CYS A 106 2.38 -25.32 7.99
C CYS A 106 1.17 -24.84 8.77
N ALA A 107 1.26 -24.91 10.10
CA ALA A 107 0.27 -24.34 11.00
C ALA A 107 0.03 -22.86 10.69
N ALA A 108 -1.16 -22.38 11.05
CA ALA A 108 -1.48 -20.97 10.92
C ALA A 108 -0.73 -20.13 11.97
N ASP A 109 -0.25 -18.96 11.55
CA ASP A 109 0.09 -17.87 12.44
C ASP A 109 -1.19 -17.09 12.79
N ALA A 110 -1.22 -16.47 13.96
CA ALA A 110 -2.33 -15.65 14.45
C ALA A 110 -2.66 -14.49 13.49
N THR A 111 -1.68 -14.01 12.71
CA THR A 111 -1.82 -12.82 11.87
C THR A 111 -2.17 -13.14 10.42
N TYR A 112 -1.57 -14.19 9.83
CA TYR A 112 -1.54 -14.35 8.38
C TYR A 112 -2.12 -15.66 7.85
N GLY A 113 -2.92 -16.37 8.65
CA GLY A 113 -3.40 -17.69 8.27
C GLY A 113 -2.24 -18.68 8.16
N ARG A 114 -2.27 -19.60 7.19
CA ARG A 114 -1.21 -20.62 7.04
C ARG A 114 0.14 -19.94 6.78
N VAL A 115 1.17 -20.37 7.49
CA VAL A 115 2.50 -19.73 7.42
C VAL A 115 3.13 -19.83 6.03
N LEU A 116 2.84 -20.89 5.27
CA LEU A 116 3.32 -21.10 3.89
C LEU A 116 2.55 -20.32 2.81
N GLN A 117 1.42 -19.70 3.14
CA GLN A 117 0.72 -18.86 2.17
C GLN A 117 1.51 -17.58 1.88
N ASP A 118 1.36 -17.05 0.67
CA ASP A 118 2.03 -15.84 0.18
C ASP A 118 3.56 -15.96 0.23
N THR A 119 4.07 -17.18 0.12
CA THR A 119 5.50 -17.43 -0.06
C THR A 119 5.96 -16.74 -1.35
N ILE A 120 7.07 -16.01 -1.28
CA ILE A 120 7.71 -15.39 -2.44
C ILE A 120 8.23 -16.50 -3.35
N PRO A 121 7.83 -16.56 -4.64
CA PRO A 121 8.25 -17.61 -5.56
C PRO A 121 9.77 -17.84 -5.55
N PHE A 122 10.20 -19.10 -5.57
CA PHE A 122 11.63 -19.45 -5.57
C PHE A 122 12.39 -18.86 -6.76
N ASN A 123 11.68 -18.58 -7.86
CA ASN A 123 12.17 -18.00 -9.10
C ASN A 123 11.87 -16.49 -9.23
N TYR A 124 11.53 -15.81 -8.12
CA TYR A 124 11.33 -14.36 -8.13
C TYR A 124 12.62 -13.59 -8.41
N ASP A 125 13.76 -14.14 -8.00
CA ASP A 125 15.11 -13.63 -8.24
C ASP A 125 15.87 -14.58 -9.14
N ASP A 126 16.43 -14.09 -10.24
CA ASP A 126 17.29 -14.84 -11.16
C ASP A 126 18.57 -15.35 -10.47
N GLY A 127 19.04 -14.66 -9.43
CA GLY A 127 20.17 -15.04 -8.58
C GLY A 127 19.83 -16.09 -7.51
N GLY A 128 18.56 -16.46 -7.35
CA GLY A 128 18.13 -17.55 -6.48
C GLY A 128 18.15 -17.25 -4.97
N SER A 129 18.18 -15.99 -4.55
CA SER A 129 18.20 -15.65 -3.11
C SER A 129 16.91 -16.02 -2.36
N TYR A 130 15.79 -16.20 -3.08
CA TYR A 130 14.50 -16.66 -2.55
C TYR A 130 14.28 -18.17 -2.65
N VAL A 131 15.30 -18.94 -3.06
CA VAL A 131 15.16 -20.39 -3.23
C VAL A 131 14.79 -21.07 -1.91
N TYR A 132 13.73 -21.89 -1.96
CA TYR A 132 13.29 -22.66 -0.80
C TYR A 132 14.31 -23.73 -0.44
N GLN A 133 14.49 -23.95 0.86
CA GLN A 133 15.32 -25.05 1.36
C GLN A 133 14.44 -26.00 2.14
N LEU A 134 14.34 -27.24 1.65
CA LEU A 134 13.59 -28.31 2.29
C LEU A 134 14.55 -29.23 3.03
N TYR A 135 14.14 -29.68 4.20
CA TYR A 135 14.92 -30.55 5.07
C TYR A 135 14.08 -31.75 5.51
N LYS A 136 14.76 -32.84 5.82
CA LYS A 136 14.15 -33.96 6.54
C LYS A 136 13.70 -33.51 7.94
N TYR A 137 12.98 -34.37 8.64
CA TYR A 137 12.47 -34.08 9.98
C TYR A 137 13.58 -33.65 10.97
N ASP A 138 14.81 -34.14 10.75
CA ASP A 138 16.00 -33.80 11.54
C ASP A 138 16.38 -32.31 11.47
N GLY A 139 15.91 -31.56 10.46
CA GLY A 139 16.27 -30.16 10.23
C GLY A 139 17.72 -29.92 9.82
N ALA A 140 18.49 -30.97 9.52
CA ALA A 140 19.90 -30.89 9.14
C ALA A 140 20.12 -31.42 7.73
N THR A 141 19.44 -32.50 7.36
CA THR A 141 19.60 -33.13 6.06
C THR A 141 18.72 -32.45 5.03
N ALA A 142 19.31 -31.78 4.05
CA ALA A 142 18.56 -31.18 2.95
C ALA A 142 17.90 -32.25 2.05
N ILE A 143 16.71 -31.94 1.55
CA ILE A 143 16.03 -32.64 0.46
C ILE A 143 16.25 -31.80 -0.80
N PRO A 144 17.15 -32.21 -1.71
CA PRO A 144 17.50 -31.40 -2.88
C PRO A 144 16.32 -31.30 -3.84
N PHE A 145 16.33 -30.26 -4.67
CA PHE A 145 15.45 -30.19 -5.84
C PHE A 145 15.64 -31.42 -6.72
N GLY A 146 14.54 -31.94 -7.26
CA GLY A 146 14.52 -33.15 -8.09
C GLY A 146 14.36 -34.48 -7.32
N LEU A 147 14.56 -34.51 -6.01
CA LEU A 147 14.24 -35.70 -5.20
C LEU A 147 12.79 -35.66 -4.73
N GLY A 148 11.95 -36.57 -5.21
CA GLY A 148 10.52 -36.64 -4.91
C GLY A 148 9.65 -35.61 -5.64
N SER A 149 10.22 -34.89 -6.62
CA SER A 149 9.55 -33.88 -7.48
C SER A 149 8.51 -33.06 -6.72
N TRP A 150 8.98 -32.23 -5.79
CA TRP A 150 8.10 -31.44 -4.94
C TRP A 150 7.85 -30.03 -5.47
N LEU A 151 6.67 -29.50 -5.17
CA LEU A 151 6.24 -28.13 -5.51
C LEU A 151 5.53 -27.50 -4.32
N LEU A 152 5.82 -26.23 -4.05
CA LEU A 152 5.07 -25.42 -3.11
C LEU A 152 4.03 -24.59 -3.86
N ASP A 153 2.75 -24.84 -3.58
CA ASP A 153 1.66 -23.94 -3.94
C ASP A 153 1.67 -22.75 -2.98
N THR A 154 2.12 -21.60 -3.48
CA THR A 154 2.29 -20.38 -2.66
C THR A 154 0.97 -19.72 -2.30
N GLU A 155 -0.12 -20.00 -3.01
CA GLU A 155 -1.45 -19.46 -2.70
C GLU A 155 -2.16 -20.31 -1.65
N ALA A 156 -2.09 -21.64 -1.77
CA ALA A 156 -2.68 -22.55 -0.80
C ALA A 156 -1.81 -22.75 0.46
N GLY A 157 -0.50 -22.52 0.34
CA GLY A 157 0.47 -22.83 1.38
C GLY A 157 0.63 -24.33 1.59
N VAL A 158 0.64 -25.10 0.50
CA VAL A 158 0.72 -26.56 0.51
C VAL A 158 1.93 -27.02 -0.30
N LEU A 159 2.81 -27.76 0.34
CA LEU A 159 3.94 -28.44 -0.28
C LEU A 159 3.51 -29.85 -0.70
N THR A 160 3.62 -30.19 -1.98
CA THR A 160 3.23 -31.51 -2.51
C THR A 160 4.42 -32.21 -3.13
N PHE A 161 4.62 -33.49 -2.82
CA PHE A 161 5.56 -34.39 -3.47
C PHE A 161 4.85 -35.20 -4.55
N TRP A 162 5.13 -34.92 -5.83
CA TRP A 162 4.54 -35.65 -6.95
C TRP A 162 5.14 -37.04 -7.14
N GLU A 163 6.39 -37.24 -6.72
CA GLU A 163 7.09 -38.54 -6.73
C GLU A 163 7.33 -39.04 -5.30
N TYR A 164 6.27 -39.06 -4.49
CA TYR A 164 6.35 -39.37 -3.06
C TYR A 164 7.05 -40.69 -2.73
N SER A 165 6.94 -41.72 -3.60
CA SER A 165 7.62 -43.00 -3.42
C SER A 165 9.13 -42.86 -3.20
N GLN A 166 9.79 -41.90 -3.85
CA GLN A 166 11.23 -41.64 -3.71
C GLN A 166 11.63 -41.10 -2.32
N VAL A 167 10.70 -40.45 -1.62
CA VAL A 167 10.96 -39.79 -0.32
C VAL A 167 10.25 -40.46 0.85
N SER A 168 9.32 -41.37 0.57
CA SER A 168 8.45 -42.06 1.53
C SER A 168 9.16 -42.79 2.68
N SER A 169 10.45 -43.08 2.55
CA SER A 169 11.27 -43.70 3.61
C SER A 169 11.70 -42.71 4.70
N PHE A 170 11.66 -41.41 4.44
CA PHE A 170 12.12 -40.38 5.37
C PHE A 170 11.25 -39.12 5.46
N VAL A 171 10.28 -38.95 4.57
CA VAL A 171 9.19 -37.96 4.64
C VAL A 171 7.93 -38.72 4.98
N THR A 172 7.41 -38.55 6.20
CA THR A 172 6.22 -39.28 6.69
C THR A 172 5.36 -38.37 7.57
N SER A 173 4.16 -38.80 7.96
CA SER A 173 3.31 -38.04 8.89
C SER A 173 3.96 -37.76 10.26
N THR A 174 4.82 -38.66 10.74
CA THR A 174 5.52 -38.53 12.04
C THR A 174 6.93 -37.96 11.88
N GLY A 175 7.53 -38.13 10.70
CA GLY A 175 8.79 -37.52 10.28
C GLY A 175 8.53 -36.49 9.19
N ALA A 176 7.71 -35.47 9.50
CA ALA A 176 7.35 -34.45 8.54
C ALA A 176 8.56 -33.54 8.23
N PRO A 177 8.68 -33.04 6.99
CA PRO A 177 9.81 -32.22 6.58
C PRO A 177 9.73 -30.83 7.21
N LYS A 178 10.86 -30.11 7.16
CA LYS A 178 10.97 -28.70 7.57
C LYS A 178 11.35 -27.84 6.38
N ILE A 179 10.92 -26.59 6.35
CA ILE A 179 11.19 -25.68 5.22
C ILE A 179 11.66 -24.30 5.67
N THR A 180 12.64 -23.76 4.95
CA THR A 180 13.08 -22.36 5.03
C THR A 180 12.63 -21.63 3.75
N PHE A 181 12.01 -20.47 3.92
CA PHE A 181 11.44 -19.69 2.83
C PHE A 181 11.25 -18.21 3.23
N TYR A 182 10.87 -17.39 2.26
CA TYR A 182 10.48 -15.99 2.47
C TYR A 182 9.02 -15.78 2.10
N ARG A 183 8.33 -14.95 2.88
CA ARG A 183 6.91 -14.65 2.72
C ARG A 183 6.72 -13.16 2.48
N TYR A 184 5.75 -12.84 1.64
CA TYR A 184 5.20 -11.49 1.54
C TYR A 184 4.23 -11.21 2.69
N VAL A 185 4.51 -10.16 3.47
CA VAL A 185 3.70 -9.69 4.61
C VAL A 185 3.25 -8.24 4.48
N GLY A 186 3.48 -7.62 3.32
CA GLY A 186 3.03 -6.26 3.02
C GLY A 186 1.51 -6.14 2.81
N GLY A 187 1.07 -4.93 2.49
CA GLY A 187 -0.31 -4.64 2.11
C GLY A 187 -0.77 -5.42 0.88
N ARG A 188 -2.08 -5.48 0.68
CA ARG A 188 -2.68 -6.10 -0.51
C ARG A 188 -3.72 -5.22 -1.15
N GLY A 189 -3.94 -5.48 -2.43
CA GLY A 189 -4.91 -4.78 -3.25
C GLY A 189 -4.30 -3.63 -4.02
N ILE A 190 -5.14 -2.97 -4.80
CA ILE A 190 -4.78 -1.73 -5.45
C ILE A 190 -5.02 -0.65 -4.42
N ALA A 191 -3.95 0.03 -3.97
CA ALA A 191 -4.11 1.21 -3.13
C ALA A 191 -5.06 2.17 -3.86
N SER A 192 -6.28 2.33 -3.32
CA SER A 192 -7.20 3.33 -3.85
C SER A 192 -6.50 4.66 -3.65
N ALA A 193 -6.15 5.33 -4.75
CA ALA A 193 -5.45 6.61 -4.72
C ALA A 193 -6.33 7.67 -4.03
N SER A 194 -6.36 7.68 -2.70
CA SER A 194 -6.81 8.80 -1.88
C SER A 194 -5.66 9.76 -1.56
N GLN A 195 -4.50 9.58 -2.19
CA GLN A 195 -3.31 10.41 -2.00
C GLN A 195 -3.42 11.84 -2.57
N ASN A 196 -4.52 12.18 -3.26
CA ASN A 196 -4.74 13.54 -3.76
C ASN A 196 -5.79 14.35 -2.97
N ALA A 197 -6.46 13.80 -1.96
CA ALA A 197 -7.44 14.57 -1.18
C ALA A 197 -6.79 15.31 0.00
N ALA A 198 -5.87 14.66 0.75
CA ALA A 198 -5.26 15.26 1.94
C ALA A 198 -4.11 16.23 1.62
N ALA A 199 -3.38 16.01 0.52
CA ALA A 199 -2.26 16.88 0.12
C ALA A 199 -2.70 18.24 -0.43
N ILE A 200 -3.97 18.40 -0.82
CA ILE A 200 -4.52 19.67 -1.32
C ILE A 200 -5.05 20.55 -0.18
N GLU A 201 -5.46 19.97 0.96
CA GLU A 201 -6.17 20.72 2.02
C GLU A 201 -5.35 21.01 3.30
N THR A 202 -4.12 20.49 3.45
CA THR A 202 -3.29 20.73 4.65
C THR A 202 -1.92 21.35 4.39
N GLN A 203 -1.64 21.85 3.19
CA GLN A 203 -0.55 22.83 3.07
C GLN A 203 -1.01 24.15 3.69
N SER A 204 -0.72 24.31 4.99
CA SER A 204 -0.47 25.63 5.53
C SER A 204 0.70 26.21 4.75
N LEU A 205 0.39 27.04 3.74
CA LEU A 205 1.36 27.89 3.08
C LEU A 205 1.85 28.89 4.13
N THR A 206 2.89 28.49 4.86
CA THR A 206 3.62 29.40 5.73
C THR A 206 4.44 30.28 4.80
N PHE A 207 3.92 31.45 4.45
CA PHE A 207 4.63 32.40 3.59
C PHE A 207 5.82 32.96 4.36
N GLN A 208 6.97 32.28 4.23
CA GLN A 208 8.20 32.64 4.93
C GLN A 208 8.94 33.80 4.27
N GLU A 209 8.49 34.23 3.09
CA GLU A 209 9.04 35.35 2.33
C GLU A 209 7.92 36.28 1.84
N PRO A 210 8.16 37.60 1.72
CA PRO A 210 7.18 38.55 1.21
C PRO A 210 6.74 38.16 -0.22
N ILE A 211 5.46 37.88 -0.43
CA ILE A 211 4.91 37.80 -1.79
C ILE A 211 4.90 39.22 -2.35
N THR A 212 5.84 39.48 -3.26
CA THR A 212 5.89 40.72 -4.01
C THR A 212 5.05 40.53 -5.27
N PHE A 213 3.88 41.17 -5.35
CA PHE A 213 3.13 41.25 -6.60
C PHE A 213 3.85 42.24 -7.52
N GLN A 214 4.70 41.75 -8.41
CA GLN A 214 5.22 42.57 -9.51
C GLN A 214 4.14 42.69 -10.57
N GLY A 215 3.51 43.86 -10.65
CA GLY A 215 2.70 44.21 -11.82
C GLY A 215 3.62 44.49 -13.02
N GLY A 216 3.45 43.71 -14.09
CA GLY A 216 3.94 44.04 -15.44
C GLY A 216 5.24 43.32 -15.85
N ASP A 217 5.14 42.46 -16.87
CA ASP A 217 6.27 41.80 -17.53
C ASP A 217 6.71 42.53 -18.82
N SER A 218 6.60 43.87 -18.89
CA SER A 218 6.85 44.59 -20.17
C SER A 218 7.63 45.90 -20.12
N GLY A 219 8.12 46.34 -18.96
CA GLY A 219 9.00 47.52 -18.90
C GLY A 219 8.32 48.86 -19.26
N VAL A 220 6.99 48.92 -19.27
CA VAL A 220 6.21 50.15 -19.42
C VAL A 220 5.54 50.51 -18.08
N ILE A 221 5.83 51.70 -17.58
CA ILE A 221 5.48 52.24 -16.25
C ILE A 221 3.99 52.61 -16.06
N THR A 222 3.06 51.93 -16.73
CA THR A 222 1.63 52.33 -16.73
C THR A 222 0.64 51.20 -16.42
N ASP A 223 1.05 50.18 -15.67
CA ASP A 223 0.13 49.15 -15.18
C ASP A 223 -0.28 49.42 -13.72
N ALA A 224 -1.57 49.64 -13.50
CA ALA A 224 -2.16 49.73 -12.17
C ALA A 224 -2.68 48.35 -11.73
N LEU A 225 -2.52 48.03 -10.45
CA LEU A 225 -3.19 46.89 -9.84
C LEU A 225 -4.71 47.13 -9.94
N ALA A 226 -5.40 46.41 -10.82
CA ALA A 226 -6.79 46.74 -11.16
C ALA A 226 -7.77 46.41 -10.02
N ALA A 227 -7.56 45.30 -9.30
CA ALA A 227 -8.34 44.93 -8.12
C ALA A 227 -7.63 43.85 -7.28
N ILE A 228 -7.90 43.84 -5.97
CA ILE A 228 -7.74 42.68 -5.08
C ILE A 228 -9.17 42.27 -4.71
N VAL A 229 -9.60 41.08 -5.12
CA VAL A 229 -10.94 40.56 -4.81
C VAL A 229 -10.84 39.62 -3.61
N LEU A 230 -11.56 39.95 -2.54
CA LEU A 230 -11.78 39.06 -1.40
C LEU A 230 -13.16 38.41 -1.57
N ASP A 231 -13.28 37.10 -1.37
CA ASP A 231 -14.56 36.38 -1.44
C ASP A 231 -15.46 36.82 -0.27
N ASP A 232 -16.67 37.28 -0.59
CA ASP A 232 -17.64 37.81 0.38
C ASP A 232 -18.23 36.72 1.28
N ARG A 233 -18.22 35.46 0.82
CA ARG A 233 -18.68 34.29 1.58
C ARG A 233 -17.79 34.01 2.79
N ASP A 234 -16.50 34.30 2.68
CA ASP A 234 -15.54 34.11 3.78
C ASP A 234 -15.64 35.24 4.83
N LEU A 235 -16.04 36.45 4.43
CA LEU A 235 -16.26 37.59 5.34
C LEU A 235 -17.55 37.48 6.16
N ALA A 236 -18.63 36.93 5.57
CA ALA A 236 -19.92 36.83 6.25
C ALA A 236 -19.90 35.93 7.48
N ALA A 237 -18.95 34.99 7.55
CA ALA A 237 -18.76 34.05 8.66
C ALA A 237 -18.01 34.65 9.87
N LEU A 238 -17.40 35.83 9.73
CA LEU A 238 -16.68 36.48 10.82
C LEU A 238 -17.65 37.17 11.80
N PRO A 239 -17.34 37.18 13.11
CA PRO A 239 -18.09 37.96 14.10
C PRO A 239 -18.10 39.46 13.77
N LEU A 240 -19.19 40.16 14.13
CA LEU A 240 -19.43 41.58 13.79
C LEU A 240 -18.28 42.53 14.16
N ASP A 241 -17.57 42.26 15.26
CA ASP A 241 -16.50 43.11 15.78
C ASP A 241 -15.09 42.59 15.46
N THR A 242 -14.98 41.49 14.72
CA THR A 242 -13.67 40.92 14.38
C THR A 242 -13.17 41.52 13.07
N PRO A 243 -12.10 42.34 13.08
CA PRO A 243 -11.52 42.84 11.85
C PRO A 243 -10.82 41.69 11.10
N ALA A 244 -11.21 41.44 9.85
CA ALA A 244 -10.34 40.78 8.89
C ALA A 244 -9.43 41.84 8.26
N MET A 245 -8.12 41.69 8.46
CA MET A 245 -7.15 42.58 7.87
C MET A 245 -7.06 42.28 6.37
N ALA A 246 -7.54 43.21 5.53
CA ALA A 246 -7.47 43.08 4.09
C ALA A 246 -6.14 43.62 3.54
N LEU A 247 -5.66 44.75 4.08
CA LEU A 247 -4.40 45.38 3.68
C LEU A 247 -3.88 46.32 4.78
N GLN A 248 -2.60 46.20 5.15
CA GLN A 248 -1.95 47.15 6.07
C GLN A 248 -0.71 47.74 5.40
N LEU A 249 -0.55 49.05 5.54
CA LEU A 249 0.56 49.83 5.02
C LEU A 249 1.24 50.55 6.19
N GLY A 250 2.49 50.17 6.42
CA GLY A 250 3.21 50.46 7.67
C GLY A 250 3.09 49.32 8.69
N ALA A 251 4.11 49.15 9.52
CA ALA A 251 4.14 48.12 10.55
C ALA A 251 3.28 48.55 11.77
N ASP A 252 3.72 48.22 12.98
CA ASP A 252 3.03 48.59 14.21
C ASP A 252 3.30 50.04 14.70
N ALA A 253 3.73 50.93 13.81
CA ALA A 253 4.07 52.31 14.14
C ALA A 253 2.86 53.25 14.02
N ASP A 254 2.82 54.31 14.83
CA ASP A 254 1.87 55.41 14.66
C ASP A 254 2.00 56.06 13.27
N GLY A 255 0.87 56.41 12.67
CA GLY A 255 0.80 56.86 11.27
C GLY A 255 0.65 55.73 10.25
N SER A 256 0.78 54.46 10.66
CA SER A 256 0.42 53.32 9.81
C SER A 256 -1.08 53.31 9.54
N TRP A 257 -1.47 52.78 8.38
CA TRP A 257 -2.84 52.76 7.89
C TRP A 257 -3.22 51.35 7.48
N ARG A 258 -4.48 50.97 7.69
CA ARG A 258 -5.00 49.69 7.24
C ARG A 258 -6.41 49.82 6.69
N VAL A 259 -6.70 48.99 5.71
CA VAL A 259 -8.04 48.71 5.22
C VAL A 259 -8.46 47.39 5.84
N CYS A 260 -9.54 47.42 6.59
CA CYS A 260 -10.10 46.23 7.23
C CYS A 260 -11.54 46.06 6.79
N SER A 261 -11.93 44.81 6.58
CA SER A 261 -13.33 44.44 6.56
C SER A 261 -13.75 43.99 7.97
N PHE A 262 -14.99 44.29 8.33
CA PHE A 262 -15.64 43.74 9.51
C PHE A 262 -16.65 42.70 9.07
N GLY A 263 -16.70 41.61 9.82
CA GLY A 263 -17.61 40.51 9.57
C GLY A 263 -19.08 40.92 9.68
N GLY A 264 -19.94 40.15 9.03
CA GLY A 264 -21.38 40.40 9.00
C GLY A 264 -22.20 39.63 10.04
N GLY A 265 -21.56 38.85 10.92
CA GLY A 265 -22.26 38.02 11.90
C GLY A 265 -23.25 37.03 11.28
N GLY A 266 -22.94 36.50 10.09
CA GLY A 266 -23.81 35.63 9.29
C GLY A 266 -24.66 36.36 8.26
N SER A 267 -24.56 37.68 8.13
CA SER A 267 -25.29 38.49 7.13
C SER A 267 -24.34 39.29 6.25
N ALA A 268 -24.34 39.04 4.94
CA ALA A 268 -23.52 39.79 3.99
C ALA A 268 -23.81 41.31 4.01
N ALA A 269 -25.08 41.68 4.24
CA ALA A 269 -25.51 43.08 4.34
C ALA A 269 -24.98 43.80 5.59
N ALA A 270 -24.49 43.07 6.59
CA ALA A 270 -23.90 43.64 7.80
C ALA A 270 -22.36 43.73 7.73
N THR A 271 -21.74 43.31 6.61
CA THR A 271 -20.31 43.50 6.41
C THR A 271 -20.00 44.98 6.24
N SER A 272 -18.84 45.44 6.69
CA SER A 272 -18.41 46.82 6.43
C SER A 272 -16.93 46.87 6.07
N LEU A 273 -16.56 47.89 5.31
CA LEU A 273 -15.18 48.22 4.97
C LEU A 273 -14.80 49.48 5.74
N ALA A 274 -13.67 49.47 6.46
CA ALA A 274 -13.17 50.68 7.11
C ALA A 274 -11.70 50.93 6.83
N ILE A 275 -11.36 52.22 6.88
CA ILE A 275 -9.99 52.71 6.87
C ILE A 275 -9.65 53.12 8.30
N GLN A 276 -8.59 52.52 8.85
CA GLN A 276 -8.09 52.82 10.18
C GLN A 276 -6.67 53.38 10.11
N VAL A 277 -6.35 54.28 11.04
CA VAL A 277 -5.00 54.84 11.23
C VAL A 277 -4.56 54.57 12.65
N ARG A 278 -3.28 54.19 12.83
CA ARG A 278 -2.71 53.97 14.16
C ARG A 278 -2.29 55.29 14.80
N VAL A 279 -2.83 55.58 15.98
CA VAL A 279 -2.55 56.81 16.75
C VAL A 279 -2.41 56.43 18.22
N GLY A 280 -1.27 56.77 18.84
CA GLY A 280 -1.01 56.43 20.24
C GLY A 280 -1.00 54.93 20.51
N GLY A 281 -0.51 54.14 19.56
CA GLY A 281 -0.44 52.68 19.64
C GLY A 281 -1.76 51.95 19.36
N THR A 282 -2.86 52.66 19.11
CA THR A 282 -4.20 52.07 18.90
C THR A 282 -4.71 52.35 17.49
N TRP A 283 -5.43 51.41 16.88
CA TRP A 283 -6.09 51.61 15.59
C TRP A 283 -7.39 52.39 15.75
N VAL A 284 -7.52 53.51 15.04
CA VAL A 284 -8.69 54.39 15.09
C VAL A 284 -9.34 54.43 13.71
N THR A 285 -10.65 54.14 13.64
CA THR A 285 -11.43 54.25 12.41
C THR A 285 -11.55 55.70 11.97
N LYS A 286 -11.16 55.98 10.72
CA LYS A 286 -11.24 57.30 10.09
C LYS A 286 -12.38 57.41 9.09
N SER A 287 -12.71 56.30 8.43
CA SER A 287 -13.85 56.21 7.53
C SER A 287 -14.36 54.78 7.52
N SER A 288 -15.66 54.58 7.35
CA SER A 288 -16.30 53.28 7.21
C SER A 288 -17.42 53.35 6.18
N TYR A 289 -17.55 52.29 5.39
CA TYR A 289 -18.59 52.09 4.40
C TYR A 289 -19.30 50.77 4.72
N SER A 290 -20.63 50.80 4.79
CA SER A 290 -21.46 49.61 4.92
C SER A 290 -22.40 49.58 3.71
N PRO A 291 -22.69 48.41 3.13
CA PRO A 291 -23.76 48.29 2.16
C PRO A 291 -25.09 48.64 2.85
N GLU A 292 -25.92 49.45 2.18
CA GLU A 292 -27.28 49.75 2.62
C GLU A 292 -28.20 48.52 2.53
#